data_AF-A0A955IUV8-F1
#
_entry.id   AF-A0A955IUV8-F1
#
_cell.length_a   1.000
_cell.length_b   1.000
_cell.length_c   1.000
_cell.angle_alpha   90.00
_cell.angle_beta   90.00
_cell.angle_gamma   90.00
#
_symmetry.space_group_name_H-M   'P 1'
#
loop_
_entity.id
_entity.type
_entity.pdbx_description
1 polymer ?
#
loop_
_entity_poly.entity_id
_entity_poly.type
_entity_poly.pdbx_seq_one_letter_code
_entity_poly.pdbx_strand_id
1 'polypeptide(L)'
;MQNNKRDFQDFLEHLTNNARHSLQKSENIANKLGSTYVGTEHLLLGLLSQEKSFGSNILQNYGITLNNAQIAVKTDVAQIKRTADLTKGLSEAAKLTLRTSWEIAKEFKQEYCGTEHILYSLLIQKNSKANILLRDLNVNISGLISELEQHLSSKSFEYANGKSAPHKSGSRDSALDYFGTDLTKEAKEDRLDPVIGRENEIRRMITILSRRTKNNPILIGEPGVGKTAIVEGLAQRIVDGKVPEDLLDKRVILLDLVGMIAGTKYRGEFEERLKTVLDEVADDTNVILFIDEVHLVMGAGSAEGSMDAANIIKPALARGRMRLIGATTIEEYQKSIEKDGALDRRFQSVEVSQ
;
A
#
# COMPACT_ATOMS: atom_id res chain seq x y z
N MET A 1 39.47 3.50 -14.87
CA MET A 1 38.81 4.83 -14.82
C MET A 1 37.66 5.00 -15.81
N GLN A 2 37.70 4.39 -17.01
CA GLN A 2 36.60 4.50 -18.00
C GLN A 2 35.30 3.78 -17.57
N ASN A 3 35.36 2.61 -16.93
CA ASN A 3 34.15 1.93 -16.39
C ASN A 3 33.40 2.79 -15.36
N ASN A 4 34.09 3.31 -14.34
CA ASN A 4 33.47 4.16 -13.30
C ASN A 4 32.77 5.42 -13.85
N LYS A 5 33.23 5.98 -14.99
CA LYS A 5 32.57 7.15 -15.61
C LYS A 5 31.29 6.74 -16.34
N ARG A 6 31.30 5.59 -17.02
CA ARG A 6 30.15 5.04 -17.73
C ARG A 6 29.07 4.59 -16.74
N ASP A 7 29.46 3.86 -15.69
CA ASP A 7 28.56 3.42 -14.62
C ASP A 7 27.88 4.61 -13.91
N PHE A 8 28.58 5.74 -13.78
CA PHE A 8 28.01 6.96 -13.19
C PHE A 8 27.07 7.70 -14.15
N GLN A 9 27.33 7.69 -15.46
CA GLN A 9 26.41 8.25 -16.46
C GLN A 9 25.13 7.42 -16.53
N ASP A 10 25.25 6.09 -16.59
CA ASP A 10 24.11 5.18 -16.59
C ASP A 10 23.25 5.37 -15.33
N PHE A 11 23.89 5.55 -14.16
CA PHE A 11 23.19 5.89 -12.91
C PHE A 11 22.31 7.16 -13.03
N LEU A 12 22.81 8.22 -13.67
CA LEU A 12 22.08 9.49 -13.79
C LEU A 12 20.83 9.38 -14.67
N GLU A 13 20.80 8.42 -15.60
CA GLU A 13 19.63 8.14 -16.44
C GLU A 13 18.49 7.51 -15.63
N HIS A 14 18.82 6.67 -14.65
CA HIS A 14 17.85 6.00 -13.77
C HIS A 14 17.34 6.87 -12.60
N LEU A 15 17.76 8.13 -12.49
CA LEU A 15 17.25 9.04 -11.46
C LEU A 15 15.85 9.56 -11.80
N THR A 16 14.98 9.58 -10.79
CA THR A 16 13.73 10.36 -10.87
C THR A 16 14.03 11.86 -11.01
N ASN A 17 13.06 12.64 -11.52
CA ASN A 17 13.23 14.09 -11.69
C ASN A 17 13.56 14.79 -10.36
N ASN A 18 12.89 14.41 -9.26
CA ASN A 18 13.18 14.96 -7.94
C ASN A 18 14.61 14.60 -7.49
N ALA A 19 15.04 13.34 -7.67
CA ALA A 19 16.39 12.93 -7.31
C ALA A 19 17.47 13.66 -8.13
N ARG A 20 17.26 13.83 -9.44
CA ARG A 20 18.17 14.58 -10.32
C ARG A 20 18.26 16.05 -9.90
N HIS A 21 17.14 16.70 -9.59
CA HIS A 21 17.12 18.07 -9.09
C HIS A 21 17.78 18.19 -7.71
N SER A 22 17.63 17.20 -6.81
CA SER A 22 18.34 17.17 -5.53
C SER A 22 19.85 17.21 -5.72
N LEU A 23 20.40 16.46 -6.69
CA LEU A 23 21.85 16.45 -6.98
C LEU A 23 22.32 17.77 -7.57
N GLN A 24 21.55 18.38 -8.48
CA GLN A 24 21.88 19.71 -9.00
C GLN A 24 21.84 20.77 -7.88
N LYS A 25 20.88 20.64 -6.94
CA LYS A 25 20.80 21.55 -5.80
C LYS A 25 21.93 21.34 -4.81
N SER A 26 22.36 20.11 -4.54
CA SER A 26 23.49 19.85 -3.63
C SER A 26 24.79 20.49 -4.13
N GLU A 27 25.07 20.44 -5.43
CA GLU A 27 26.22 21.11 -6.05
C GLU A 27 26.14 22.64 -5.90
N ASN A 28 24.99 23.22 -6.21
CA ASN A 28 24.75 24.65 -6.03
C ASN A 28 24.92 25.10 -4.57
N ILE A 29 24.46 24.28 -3.62
CA ILE A 29 24.58 24.56 -2.19
C ILE A 29 26.05 24.46 -1.75
N ALA A 30 26.78 23.43 -2.16
CA ALA A 30 28.21 23.30 -1.86
C ALA A 30 29.00 24.53 -2.32
N ASN A 31 28.77 24.96 -3.56
CA ASN A 31 29.41 26.16 -4.12
C ASN A 31 29.05 27.43 -3.31
N LYS A 32 27.78 27.60 -2.93
CA LYS A 32 27.34 28.74 -2.10
C LYS A 32 27.93 28.73 -0.69
N LEU A 33 28.18 27.56 -0.13
CA LEU A 33 28.81 27.39 1.18
C LEU A 33 30.34 27.51 1.13
N GLY A 34 30.93 27.66 -0.07
CA GLY A 34 32.37 27.74 -0.26
C GLY A 34 33.10 26.40 -0.16
N SER A 35 32.36 25.29 -0.22
CA SER A 35 32.94 23.94 -0.23
C SER A 35 33.57 23.66 -1.60
N THR A 36 34.78 23.12 -1.61
CA THR A 36 35.50 22.76 -2.86
C THR A 36 35.01 21.45 -3.48
N TYR A 37 34.27 20.65 -2.72
CA TYR A 37 33.69 19.37 -3.12
C TYR A 37 32.24 19.24 -2.63
N VAL A 38 31.48 18.31 -3.21
CA VAL A 38 30.13 17.93 -2.79
C VAL A 38 30.21 16.72 -1.85
N GLY A 39 29.93 16.94 -0.57
CA GLY A 39 29.87 15.92 0.48
C GLY A 39 28.47 15.35 0.72
N THR A 40 28.34 14.39 1.63
CA THR A 40 27.04 13.77 1.98
C THR A 40 26.10 14.75 2.66
N GLU A 41 26.64 15.69 3.45
CA GLU A 41 25.92 16.81 4.03
C GLU A 41 25.27 17.69 2.95
N HIS A 42 25.94 17.89 1.82
CA HIS A 42 25.40 18.65 0.71
C HIS A 42 24.32 17.86 -0.03
N LEU A 43 24.49 16.54 -0.18
CA LEU A 43 23.44 15.66 -0.72
C LEU A 43 22.17 15.73 0.13
N LEU A 44 22.29 15.68 1.46
CA LEU A 44 21.18 15.84 2.39
C LEU A 44 20.46 17.19 2.22
N LEU A 45 21.21 18.29 2.11
CA LEU A 45 20.63 19.61 1.81
C LEU A 45 19.95 19.67 0.44
N GLY A 46 20.50 18.97 -0.54
CA GLY A 46 19.89 18.77 -1.85
C GLY A 46 18.52 18.09 -1.75
N LEU A 47 18.42 17.01 -0.98
CA LEU A 47 17.15 16.30 -0.73
C LEU A 47 16.12 17.22 -0.06
N LEU A 48 16.50 17.93 1.01
CA LEU A 48 15.64 18.87 1.73
C LEU A 48 15.16 20.04 0.87
N SER A 49 15.87 20.37 -0.22
CA SER A 49 15.46 21.42 -1.15
C SER A 49 14.34 20.98 -2.11
N GLN A 50 14.00 19.70 -2.16
CA GLN A 50 12.92 19.16 -2.98
C GLN A 50 11.67 18.97 -2.12
N GLU A 51 11.00 20.07 -1.74
CA GLU A 51 9.88 20.08 -0.78
C GLU A 51 8.75 19.09 -1.12
N LYS A 52 8.52 18.81 -2.41
CA LYS A 52 7.48 17.87 -2.87
C LYS A 52 7.95 16.41 -2.95
N SER A 53 9.21 16.13 -2.59
CA SER A 53 9.77 14.79 -2.64
C SER A 53 9.51 14.03 -1.35
N PHE A 54 9.39 12.70 -1.47
CA PHE A 54 9.23 11.84 -0.30
C PHE A 54 10.38 11.99 0.69
N GLY A 55 11.63 12.01 0.19
CA GLY A 55 12.82 12.14 1.04
C GLY A 55 12.85 13.46 1.82
N SER A 56 12.34 14.55 1.25
CA SER A 56 12.19 15.82 1.99
C SER A 56 11.07 15.75 3.03
N ASN A 57 9.90 15.22 2.66
CA ASN A 57 8.74 15.15 3.55
C ASN A 57 9.04 14.31 4.80
N ILE A 58 9.65 13.14 4.64
CA ILE A 58 9.98 12.28 5.78
C ILE A 58 11.02 12.95 6.69
N LEU A 59 12.02 13.64 6.15
CA LEU A 59 12.96 14.41 6.97
C LEU A 59 12.26 15.53 7.76
N GLN A 60 11.29 16.21 7.14
CA GLN A 60 10.50 17.26 7.80
C GLN A 60 9.62 16.71 8.93
N ASN A 61 9.07 15.50 8.78
CA ASN A 61 8.33 14.82 9.85
C ASN A 61 9.21 14.54 11.08
N TYR A 62 10.52 14.37 10.87
CA TYR A 62 11.52 14.23 11.94
C TYR A 62 12.10 15.59 12.38
N GLY A 63 11.44 16.70 12.03
CA GLY A 63 11.83 18.06 12.44
C GLY A 63 13.02 18.64 11.68
N ILE A 64 13.46 18.00 10.60
CA ILE A 64 14.60 18.47 9.80
C ILE A 64 14.12 19.30 8.63
N THR A 65 14.57 20.55 8.59
CA THR A 65 14.22 21.51 7.54
C THR A 65 15.48 21.89 6.79
N LEU A 66 15.33 22.40 5.56
CA LEU A 66 16.48 22.91 4.82
C LEU A 66 17.23 23.99 5.62
N ASN A 67 16.49 24.83 6.35
CA ASN A 67 17.05 25.95 7.09
C ASN A 67 17.91 25.49 8.28
N ASN A 68 17.39 24.62 9.15
CA ASN A 68 18.16 24.17 10.33
C ASN A 68 19.39 23.33 9.92
N ALA A 69 19.27 22.49 8.89
CA ALA A 69 20.38 21.72 8.36
C ALA A 69 21.45 22.63 7.72
N GLN A 70 21.07 23.70 7.00
CA GLN A 70 22.04 24.65 6.43
C GLN A 70 22.84 25.39 7.50
N ILE A 71 22.19 25.74 8.62
CA ILE A 71 22.86 26.40 9.75
C ILE A 71 23.89 25.45 10.39
N ALA A 72 23.53 24.18 10.58
CA ALA A 72 24.45 23.17 11.11
C ALA A 72 25.69 22.99 10.21
N VAL A 73 25.52 22.82 8.88
CA VAL A 73 26.65 22.67 7.95
C VAL A 73 27.58 23.88 7.94
N LYS A 74 27.04 25.11 7.98
CA LYS A 74 27.87 26.34 7.98
C LYS A 74 28.78 26.43 9.20
N THR A 75 28.33 25.91 10.34
CA THR A 75 29.07 25.94 11.60
C THR A 75 30.31 25.04 11.52
N ASP A 76 30.20 23.89 10.86
CA ASP A 76 31.31 22.95 10.63
C ASP A 76 32.34 23.47 9.62
N VAL A 77 31.88 24.08 8.51
CA VAL A 77 32.77 24.60 7.45
C VAL A 77 33.67 25.74 7.97
N ALA A 78 33.20 26.53 8.93
CA ALA A 78 34.00 27.59 9.55
C ALA A 78 35.21 27.03 10.33
N GLN A 79 35.14 25.79 10.82
CA GLN A 79 36.21 25.15 11.60
C GLN A 79 37.27 24.44 10.74
N ILE A 80 36.94 24.06 9.50
CA ILE A 80 37.79 23.22 8.62
C ILE A 80 38.66 24.06 7.65
N LYS A 81 38.76 25.39 7.84
CA LYS A 81 39.69 26.25 7.07
C LYS A 81 41.16 26.03 7.48
N ARG A 82 41.69 24.84 7.21
CA ARG A 82 43.12 24.52 7.07
C ARG A 82 43.18 23.11 6.48
N THR A 83 43.96 22.97 5.40
CA THR A 83 44.32 21.73 4.70
C THR A 83 43.19 21.02 3.94
N ALA A 84 43.08 21.26 2.62
CA ALA A 84 42.57 20.26 1.69
C ALA A 84 43.02 20.58 0.24
N ASP A 85 43.65 19.59 -0.38
CA ASP A 85 43.93 19.53 -1.81
C ASP A 85 42.66 19.76 -2.65
N LEU A 86 42.82 20.51 -3.73
CA LEU A 86 41.78 20.91 -4.68
C LEU A 86 41.18 19.71 -5.42
N THR A 87 40.23 19.02 -4.80
CA THR A 87 39.40 18.01 -5.47
C THR A 87 38.05 18.61 -5.83
N LYS A 88 37.82 18.82 -7.12
CA LYS A 88 36.55 19.33 -7.66
C LYS A 88 35.61 18.15 -7.93
N GLY A 89 34.38 18.18 -7.42
CA GLY A 89 33.36 17.14 -7.64
C GLY A 89 32.87 16.47 -6.35
N LEU A 90 32.30 15.27 -6.48
CA LEU A 90 31.77 14.49 -5.35
C LEU A 90 32.89 13.91 -4.48
N SER A 91 32.73 13.91 -3.16
CA SER A 91 33.59 13.17 -2.24
C SER A 91 33.43 11.66 -2.44
N GLU A 92 34.40 10.85 -1.99
CA GLU A 92 34.29 9.38 -2.08
C GLU A 92 33.08 8.84 -1.31
N ALA A 93 32.76 9.42 -0.15
CA ALA A 93 31.55 9.07 0.59
C ALA A 93 30.28 9.41 -0.19
N ALA A 94 30.22 10.58 -0.85
CA ALA A 94 29.09 10.97 -1.68
C ALA A 94 28.94 10.07 -2.92
N LYS A 95 30.04 9.67 -3.56
CA LYS A 95 30.03 8.70 -4.67
C LYS A 95 29.50 7.35 -4.21
N LEU A 96 29.94 6.87 -3.05
CA LEU A 96 29.45 5.64 -2.45
C LEU A 96 27.95 5.74 -2.17
N THR A 97 27.46 6.86 -1.63
CA THR A 97 26.02 7.08 -1.39
C THR A 97 25.20 6.92 -2.66
N LEU A 98 25.62 7.54 -3.76
CA LEU A 98 24.88 7.47 -5.02
C LEU A 98 24.92 6.07 -5.64
N ARG A 99 26.06 5.37 -5.54
CA ARG A 99 26.18 3.99 -5.99
C ARG A 99 25.27 3.07 -5.17
N THR A 100 25.34 3.16 -3.85
CA THR A 100 24.55 2.30 -2.97
C THR A 100 23.06 2.63 -3.07
N SER A 101 22.67 3.89 -3.29
CA SER A 101 21.25 4.23 -3.53
C SER A 101 20.68 3.55 -4.77
N TRP A 102 21.51 3.30 -5.79
CA TRP A 102 21.10 2.51 -6.96
C TRP A 102 20.99 1.02 -6.66
N GLU A 103 21.92 0.47 -5.88
CA GLU A 103 21.87 -0.92 -5.41
C GLU A 103 20.60 -1.16 -4.58
N ILE A 104 20.25 -0.23 -3.69
CA ILE A 104 19.02 -0.26 -2.90
C ILE A 104 17.79 -0.24 -3.82
N ALA A 105 17.72 0.66 -4.81
CA ALA A 105 16.58 0.69 -5.74
C ALA A 105 16.40 -0.65 -6.46
N LYS A 106 17.50 -1.29 -6.88
CA LYS A 106 17.48 -2.63 -7.48
C LYS A 106 17.05 -3.73 -6.51
N GLU A 107 17.52 -3.67 -5.26
CA GLU A 107 17.15 -4.62 -4.19
C GLU A 107 15.63 -4.59 -3.95
N PHE A 108 15.05 -3.39 -3.92
CA PHE A 108 13.61 -3.18 -3.84
C PHE A 108 12.88 -3.31 -5.20
N LYS A 109 13.55 -3.82 -6.24
CA LYS A 109 13.01 -4.07 -7.59
C LYS A 109 12.41 -2.84 -8.27
N GLN A 110 12.90 -1.64 -7.99
CA GLN A 110 12.42 -0.40 -8.58
C GLN A 110 13.25 -0.01 -9.82
N GLU A 111 12.57 0.43 -10.88
CA GLU A 111 13.21 0.84 -12.15
C GLU A 111 13.97 2.18 -12.02
N TYR A 112 13.53 3.03 -11.08
CA TYR A 112 14.10 4.36 -10.88
C TYR A 112 14.59 4.59 -9.45
N CYS A 113 15.71 5.31 -9.34
CA CYS A 113 16.27 5.76 -8.07
C CYS A 113 15.66 7.12 -7.66
N GLY A 114 14.73 7.05 -6.71
CA GLY A 114 14.11 8.18 -6.01
C GLY A 114 14.92 8.81 -4.87
N THR A 115 14.39 9.90 -4.32
CA THR A 115 14.95 10.62 -3.16
C THR A 115 15.03 9.77 -1.89
N GLU A 116 14.11 8.81 -1.75
CA GLU A 116 14.01 7.83 -0.69
C GLU A 116 15.22 6.89 -0.65
N HIS A 117 15.68 6.40 -1.81
CA HIS A 117 16.86 5.52 -1.87
C HIS A 117 18.15 6.28 -1.55
N ILE A 118 18.27 7.53 -2.02
CA ILE A 118 19.41 8.39 -1.70
C ILE A 118 19.44 8.67 -0.20
N LEU A 119 18.28 9.01 0.38
CA LEU A 119 18.16 9.22 1.81
C LEU A 119 18.53 7.96 2.60
N TYR A 120 17.97 6.81 2.22
CA TYR A 120 18.28 5.53 2.85
C TYR A 120 19.78 5.24 2.82
N SER A 121 20.43 5.44 1.66
CA SER A 121 21.88 5.29 1.52
C SER A 121 22.69 6.22 2.43
N LEU A 122 22.23 7.47 2.63
CA LEU A 122 22.88 8.40 3.57
C LEU A 122 22.81 7.89 5.02
N LEU A 123 21.67 7.33 5.42
CA LEU A 123 21.42 6.89 6.80
C LEU A 123 22.16 5.61 7.17
N ILE A 124 22.31 4.67 6.23
CA ILE A 124 23.09 3.44 6.48
C ILE A 124 24.60 3.72 6.60
N GLN A 125 25.08 4.82 6.02
CA GLN A 125 26.46 5.29 6.18
C GLN A 125 26.65 6.00 7.52
N LYS A 126 26.77 5.21 8.59
CA LYS A 126 26.84 5.66 10.00
C LYS A 126 27.92 6.71 10.30
N ASN A 127 28.99 6.74 9.51
CA ASN A 127 30.13 7.64 9.69
C ASN A 127 30.14 8.82 8.70
N SER A 128 29.06 9.01 7.92
CA SER A 128 28.97 10.11 6.97
C SER A 128 28.67 11.44 7.67
N LYS A 129 29.11 12.56 7.08
CA LYS A 129 28.82 13.91 7.61
C LYS A 129 27.32 14.20 7.70
N ALA A 130 26.53 13.73 6.73
CA ALA A 130 25.07 13.79 6.81
C ALA A 130 24.51 13.10 8.07
N ASN A 131 25.02 11.91 8.41
CA ASN A 131 24.56 11.15 9.57
C ASN A 131 24.94 11.85 10.89
N ILE A 132 26.16 12.38 10.96
CA ILE A 132 26.63 13.20 12.10
C ILE A 132 25.71 14.41 12.28
N LEU A 133 25.47 15.17 11.20
CA LEU A 133 24.58 16.33 11.22
C LEU A 133 23.16 15.98 11.70
N LEU A 134 22.60 14.85 11.26
CA LEU A 134 21.29 14.40 11.73
C LEU A 134 21.30 14.05 13.22
N ARG A 135 22.39 13.49 13.76
CA ARG A 135 22.53 13.24 15.20
C ARG A 135 22.65 14.53 16.00
N ASP A 136 23.40 15.51 15.47
CA ASP A 136 23.55 16.82 16.12
C ASP A 136 22.23 17.60 16.16
N LEU A 137 21.33 17.31 15.21
CA LEU A 137 19.95 17.79 15.19
C LEU A 137 18.98 16.91 16.01
N ASN A 138 19.48 15.96 16.82
CA ASN A 138 18.71 15.05 17.67
C ASN A 138 17.68 14.17 16.94
N VAL A 139 17.97 13.77 15.69
CA VAL A 139 17.08 12.86 14.93
C VAL A 139 17.19 11.43 15.44
N ASN A 140 16.04 10.77 15.63
CA ASN A 140 15.98 9.33 15.80
C ASN A 140 16.23 8.61 14.47
N ILE A 141 17.52 8.38 14.17
CA ILE A 141 17.96 7.75 12.91
C ILE A 141 17.39 6.34 12.75
N SER A 142 17.31 5.56 13.83
CA SER A 142 16.74 4.20 13.79
C SER A 142 15.26 4.21 13.40
N GLY A 143 14.47 5.15 13.93
CA GLY A 143 13.07 5.30 13.55
C GLY A 143 12.92 5.72 12.09
N LEU A 144 13.73 6.69 11.65
CA LEU A 144 13.72 7.18 10.27
C LEU A 144 14.08 6.08 9.26
N ILE A 145 15.07 5.24 9.57
CA ILE A 145 15.41 4.07 8.74
C ILE A 145 14.23 3.11 8.68
N SER A 146 13.64 2.75 9.83
CA SER A 146 12.51 1.80 9.87
C SER A 146 11.30 2.28 9.04
N GLU A 147 10.97 3.56 9.08
CA GLU A 147 9.90 4.15 8.28
C GLU A 147 10.23 4.17 6.78
N LEU A 148 11.51 4.41 6.41
CA LEU A 148 11.98 4.27 5.03
C LEU A 148 11.92 2.83 4.53
N GLU A 149 12.31 1.85 5.34
CA GLU A 149 12.23 0.42 4.98
C GLU A 149 10.78 0.02 4.74
N GLN A 150 9.85 0.46 5.59
CA GLN A 150 8.42 0.18 5.42
C GLN A 150 7.90 0.76 4.09
N HIS A 151 8.25 2.01 3.78
CA HIS A 151 7.84 2.66 2.53
C HIS A 151 8.52 2.07 1.27
N LEU A 152 9.80 1.71 1.34
CA LEU A 152 10.51 1.06 0.23
C LEU A 152 9.97 -0.35 -0.02
N SER A 153 9.64 -1.06 1.05
CA SER A 153 8.99 -2.37 0.98
C SER A 153 7.60 -2.25 0.36
N SER A 154 6.76 -1.31 0.80
CA SER A 154 5.43 -1.09 0.20
C SER A 154 5.50 -0.75 -1.30
N LYS A 155 6.46 0.07 -1.73
CA LYS A 155 6.70 0.35 -3.17
C LYS A 155 7.28 -0.82 -3.96
N SER A 156 8.07 -1.70 -3.33
CA SER A 156 8.56 -2.91 -3.99
C SER A 156 7.42 -3.88 -4.34
N PHE A 157 6.34 -3.88 -3.53
CA PHE A 157 5.09 -4.57 -3.86
C PHE A 157 4.36 -3.90 -5.05
N GLU A 158 4.47 -2.58 -5.24
CA GLU A 158 3.92 -1.88 -6.42
C GLU A 158 4.71 -2.21 -7.72
N TYR A 159 6.03 -2.35 -7.64
CA TYR A 159 6.89 -2.65 -8.81
C TYR A 159 6.90 -4.13 -9.20
N ALA A 160 6.85 -5.06 -8.24
CA ALA A 160 6.71 -6.49 -8.53
C ALA A 160 5.38 -6.84 -9.22
N ASN A 161 4.38 -5.94 -9.12
CA ASN A 161 3.09 -5.99 -9.80
C ASN A 161 3.03 -5.14 -11.09
N GLY A 162 4.19 -4.77 -11.66
CA GLY A 162 4.27 -4.33 -13.06
C GLY A 162 3.76 -2.93 -13.36
N LYS A 163 3.99 -1.95 -12.48
CA LYS A 163 3.68 -0.54 -12.78
C LYS A 163 4.94 0.32 -12.81
N SER A 164 5.31 0.79 -14.00
CA SER A 164 6.31 1.85 -14.15
C SER A 164 6.03 2.71 -15.38
N ALA A 165 6.22 4.02 -15.20
CA ALA A 165 6.16 5.14 -16.14
C ALA A 165 4.81 5.87 -16.36
N PRO A 166 4.86 7.20 -16.59
CA PRO A 166 3.86 8.14 -16.09
C PRO A 166 2.80 8.47 -17.13
N HIS A 167 1.54 8.11 -16.89
CA HIS A 167 0.44 8.63 -17.71
C HIS A 167 -0.86 8.86 -16.93
N LYS A 168 -1.32 10.11 -17.03
CA LYS A 168 -2.71 10.59 -17.14
C LYS A 168 -3.79 9.83 -16.38
N SER A 169 -4.31 10.51 -15.35
CA SER A 169 -5.74 10.57 -14.98
C SER A 169 -6.65 9.43 -15.46
N GLY A 170 -6.93 8.47 -14.57
CA GLY A 170 -8.01 7.49 -14.70
C GLY A 170 -7.71 6.22 -13.91
N SER A 171 -8.49 5.97 -12.85
CA SER A 171 -8.47 4.84 -11.89
C SER A 171 -7.14 4.53 -11.19
N ARG A 172 -7.06 4.86 -9.90
CA ARG A 172 -6.07 4.30 -8.96
C ARG A 172 -6.39 2.81 -8.81
N ASP A 173 -5.49 1.89 -9.18
CA ASP A 173 -5.71 0.49 -8.76
C ASP A 173 -5.43 0.43 -7.27
N SER A 174 -6.49 0.19 -6.54
CA SER A 174 -6.55 0.26 -5.10
C SER A 174 -6.22 -1.09 -4.46
N ALA A 175 -6.17 -1.19 -3.13
CA ALA A 175 -5.95 -2.49 -2.49
C ALA A 175 -7.08 -3.47 -2.83
N LEU A 176 -8.29 -2.94 -2.99
CA LEU A 176 -9.46 -3.66 -3.46
C LEU A 176 -9.33 -4.19 -4.89
N ASP A 177 -8.66 -3.46 -5.81
CA ASP A 177 -8.44 -3.94 -7.17
C ASP A 177 -7.32 -5.01 -7.25
N TYR A 178 -6.41 -5.05 -6.26
CA TYR A 178 -5.35 -6.05 -6.21
C TYR A 178 -5.78 -7.37 -5.54
N PHE A 179 -6.48 -7.27 -4.41
CA PHE A 179 -6.97 -8.44 -3.66
C PHE A 179 -8.41 -8.80 -4.00
N GLY A 180 -9.02 -8.12 -4.97
CA GLY A 180 -10.41 -8.32 -5.34
C GLY A 180 -10.62 -8.52 -6.83
N THR A 181 -11.63 -9.33 -7.15
CA THR A 181 -12.11 -9.54 -8.52
C THR A 181 -13.44 -8.83 -8.70
N ASP A 182 -13.52 -7.95 -9.71
CA ASP A 182 -14.73 -7.20 -10.00
C ASP A 182 -15.73 -8.04 -10.84
N LEU A 183 -16.67 -8.68 -10.15
CA LEU A 183 -17.71 -9.50 -10.79
C LEU A 183 -18.65 -8.66 -11.66
N THR A 184 -18.86 -7.39 -11.33
CA THR A 184 -19.68 -6.51 -12.18
C THR A 184 -18.99 -6.15 -13.49
N LYS A 185 -17.65 -6.05 -13.48
CA LYS A 185 -16.86 -5.91 -14.70
C LYS A 185 -16.88 -7.18 -15.53
N GLU A 186 -16.70 -8.35 -14.91
CA GLU A 186 -16.79 -9.63 -15.61
C GLU A 186 -18.18 -9.87 -16.22
N ALA A 187 -19.24 -9.46 -15.52
CA ALA A 187 -20.60 -9.48 -16.05
C ALA A 187 -20.77 -8.56 -17.27
N LYS A 188 -20.22 -7.34 -17.24
CA LYS A 188 -20.25 -6.40 -18.39
C LYS A 188 -19.51 -6.93 -19.61
N GLU A 189 -18.50 -7.77 -19.39
CA GLU A 189 -17.67 -8.36 -20.43
C GLU A 189 -18.19 -9.75 -20.87
N ASP A 190 -19.40 -10.15 -20.45
CA ASP A 190 -20.04 -11.44 -20.74
C ASP A 190 -19.14 -12.65 -20.39
N ARG A 191 -18.32 -12.52 -19.33
CA ARG A 191 -17.42 -13.59 -18.87
C ARG A 191 -18.03 -14.51 -17.80
N LEU A 192 -19.16 -14.11 -17.22
CA LEU A 192 -19.86 -14.89 -16.20
C LEU A 192 -20.87 -15.84 -16.84
N ASP A 193 -20.95 -17.06 -16.33
CA ASP A 193 -21.93 -18.03 -16.80
C ASP A 193 -23.37 -17.59 -16.43
N PRO A 194 -24.37 -17.90 -17.28
CA PRO A 194 -25.76 -17.57 -16.98
C PRO A 194 -26.28 -18.41 -15.80
N VAL A 195 -26.85 -17.73 -14.81
CA VAL A 195 -27.35 -18.38 -13.61
C VAL A 195 -28.76 -18.92 -13.85
N ILE A 196 -28.95 -20.24 -13.75
CA ILE A 196 -30.23 -20.91 -13.98
C ILE A 196 -30.83 -21.37 -12.65
N GLY A 197 -32.11 -21.08 -12.42
CA GLY A 197 -32.87 -21.65 -11.30
C GLY A 197 -32.62 -21.04 -9.92
N ARG A 198 -31.80 -19.98 -9.80
CA ARG A 198 -31.49 -19.28 -8.53
C ARG A 198 -32.19 -17.93 -8.33
N GLU A 199 -33.31 -17.75 -9.02
CA GLU A 199 -34.02 -16.45 -9.09
C GLU A 199 -34.54 -15.97 -7.73
N ASN A 200 -34.94 -16.91 -6.87
CA ASN A 200 -35.52 -16.63 -5.55
C ASN A 200 -34.43 -16.17 -4.57
N GLU A 201 -33.28 -16.84 -4.58
CA GLU A 201 -32.12 -16.52 -3.76
C GLU A 201 -31.55 -15.15 -4.15
N ILE A 202 -31.38 -14.88 -5.45
CA ILE A 202 -30.92 -13.58 -5.95
C ILE A 202 -31.91 -12.47 -5.56
N ARG A 203 -33.22 -12.69 -5.75
CA ARG A 203 -34.26 -11.71 -5.34
C ARG A 203 -34.22 -11.45 -3.85
N ARG A 204 -34.02 -12.49 -3.03
CA ARG A 204 -33.91 -12.36 -1.58
C ARG A 204 -32.66 -11.56 -1.19
N MET A 205 -31.52 -11.82 -1.84
CA MET A 205 -30.27 -11.11 -1.61
C MET A 205 -30.40 -9.61 -1.91
N ILE A 206 -30.98 -9.24 -3.07
CA ILE A 206 -31.30 -7.85 -3.44
C ILE A 206 -32.17 -7.20 -2.35
N THR A 207 -33.23 -7.89 -1.91
CA THR A 207 -34.14 -7.38 -0.88
C THR A 207 -33.42 -7.09 0.44
N ILE A 208 -32.39 -7.87 0.79
CA ILE A 208 -31.58 -7.66 2.00
C ILE A 208 -30.64 -6.47 1.82
N LEU A 209 -29.91 -6.40 0.70
CA LEU A 209 -28.94 -5.34 0.40
C LEU A 209 -29.58 -3.94 0.36
N SER A 210 -30.86 -3.86 -0.01
CA SER A 210 -31.63 -2.59 -0.04
C SER A 210 -32.19 -2.15 1.32
N ARG A 211 -31.94 -2.89 2.40
CA ARG A 211 -32.38 -2.49 3.75
C ARG A 211 -31.47 -1.44 4.36
N ARG A 212 -32.00 -0.66 5.30
CA ARG A 212 -31.22 0.28 6.13
C ARG A 212 -30.46 -0.41 7.26
N THR A 213 -30.94 -1.57 7.72
CA THR A 213 -30.37 -2.33 8.84
C THR A 213 -30.43 -3.82 8.53
N LYS A 214 -29.49 -4.61 9.06
CA LYS A 214 -29.33 -6.04 8.70
C LYS A 214 -29.29 -6.23 7.18
N ASN A 215 -28.46 -5.42 6.53
CA ASN A 215 -28.34 -5.30 5.09
C ASN A 215 -27.16 -6.10 4.51
N ASN A 216 -26.59 -7.01 5.30
CA ASN A 216 -25.53 -7.91 4.88
C ASN A 216 -26.14 -9.31 4.69
N PRO A 217 -26.39 -9.77 3.46
CA PRO A 217 -26.85 -11.14 3.25
C PRO A 217 -25.74 -12.14 3.56
N ILE A 218 -26.11 -13.30 4.11
CA ILE A 218 -25.23 -14.45 4.24
C ILE A 218 -25.85 -15.68 3.59
N LEU A 219 -25.18 -16.21 2.57
CA LEU A 219 -25.56 -17.43 1.87
C LEU A 219 -25.13 -18.65 2.70
N ILE A 220 -26.10 -19.48 3.04
CA ILE A 220 -25.89 -20.68 3.87
C ILE A 220 -26.37 -21.90 3.07
N GLY A 221 -25.48 -22.88 2.90
CA GLY A 221 -25.80 -24.14 2.23
C GLY A 221 -24.60 -25.07 2.19
N GLU A 222 -24.76 -26.28 1.65
CA GLU A 222 -23.66 -27.24 1.51
C GLU A 222 -22.51 -26.69 0.61
N PRO A 223 -21.28 -27.22 0.72
CA PRO A 223 -20.23 -26.94 -0.25
C PRO A 223 -20.65 -27.32 -1.68
N GLY A 224 -20.29 -26.51 -2.68
CA GLY A 224 -20.53 -26.82 -4.09
C GLY A 224 -21.95 -26.58 -4.62
N VAL A 225 -22.90 -26.11 -3.81
CA VAL A 225 -24.29 -25.81 -4.26
C VAL A 225 -24.43 -24.59 -5.19
N GLY A 226 -23.31 -23.93 -5.51
CA GLY A 226 -23.29 -22.75 -6.39
C GLY A 226 -23.54 -21.42 -5.67
N LYS A 227 -23.08 -21.25 -4.42
CA LYS A 227 -23.21 -19.98 -3.68
C LYS A 227 -22.56 -18.81 -4.42
N THR A 228 -21.38 -19.02 -4.99
CA THR A 228 -20.66 -18.05 -5.84
C THR A 228 -21.49 -17.66 -7.07
N ALA A 229 -22.10 -18.63 -7.75
CA ALA A 229 -22.96 -18.38 -8.91
C ALA A 229 -24.17 -17.48 -8.56
N ILE A 230 -24.72 -17.56 -7.35
CA ILE A 230 -25.82 -16.66 -6.93
C ILE A 230 -25.32 -15.20 -6.87
N VAL A 231 -24.08 -14.97 -6.42
CA VAL A 231 -23.48 -13.63 -6.35
C VAL A 231 -23.09 -13.11 -7.74
N GLU A 232 -22.61 -13.98 -8.61
CA GLU A 232 -22.41 -13.66 -10.04
C GLU A 232 -23.72 -13.25 -10.71
N GLY A 233 -24.81 -13.95 -10.42
CA GLY A 233 -26.16 -13.58 -10.89
C GLY A 233 -26.65 -12.24 -10.34
N LEU A 234 -26.26 -11.86 -9.11
CA LEU A 234 -26.49 -10.51 -8.61
C LEU A 234 -25.70 -9.48 -9.45
N ALA A 235 -24.43 -9.74 -9.75
CA ALA A 235 -23.60 -8.85 -10.56
C ALA A 235 -24.19 -8.64 -11.96
N GLN A 236 -24.63 -9.71 -12.63
CA GLN A 236 -25.36 -9.65 -13.90
C GLN A 236 -26.62 -8.78 -13.81
N ARG A 237 -27.43 -8.94 -12.75
CA ARG A 237 -28.64 -8.11 -12.57
C ARG A 237 -28.35 -6.64 -12.33
N ILE A 238 -27.26 -6.31 -11.63
CA ILE A 238 -26.84 -4.92 -11.44
C ILE A 238 -26.47 -4.30 -12.79
N VAL A 239 -25.70 -5.02 -13.62
CA VAL A 239 -25.31 -4.58 -14.96
C VAL A 239 -26.51 -4.40 -15.89
N ASP A 240 -27.48 -5.32 -15.82
CA ASP A 240 -28.73 -5.26 -16.59
C ASP A 240 -29.70 -4.16 -16.11
N GLY A 241 -29.39 -3.48 -14.99
CA GLY A 241 -30.30 -2.52 -14.36
C GLY A 241 -31.57 -3.17 -13.77
N LYS A 242 -31.57 -4.49 -13.54
CA LYS A 242 -32.69 -5.27 -12.96
C LYS A 242 -32.63 -5.30 -11.43
N VAL A 243 -32.21 -4.19 -10.83
CA VAL A 243 -32.11 -3.98 -9.37
C VAL A 243 -32.76 -2.64 -9.00
N PRO A 244 -33.18 -2.44 -7.74
CA PRO A 244 -33.71 -1.15 -7.29
C PRO A 244 -32.66 -0.04 -7.39
N GLU A 245 -33.11 1.22 -7.43
CA GLU A 245 -32.26 2.41 -7.64
C GLU A 245 -31.07 2.49 -6.66
N ASP A 246 -31.25 1.99 -5.44
CA ASP A 246 -30.22 2.05 -4.41
C ASP A 246 -29.06 1.07 -4.63
N LEU A 247 -29.19 0.14 -5.57
CA LEU A 247 -28.16 -0.83 -5.98
C LEU A 247 -27.66 -0.60 -7.41
N LEU A 248 -28.22 0.36 -8.15
CA LEU A 248 -27.71 0.73 -9.47
C LEU A 248 -26.27 1.21 -9.37
N ASP A 249 -25.49 0.90 -10.41
CA ASP A 249 -24.07 1.26 -10.57
C ASP A 249 -23.12 0.77 -9.46
N LYS A 250 -23.60 -0.08 -8.55
CA LYS A 250 -22.73 -0.69 -7.53
C LYS A 250 -21.78 -1.69 -8.14
N ARG A 251 -20.58 -1.77 -7.57
CA ARG A 251 -19.57 -2.78 -7.91
C ARG A 251 -19.70 -3.94 -6.95
N VAL A 252 -19.70 -5.17 -7.46
CA VAL A 252 -19.61 -6.38 -6.63
C VAL A 252 -18.18 -6.91 -6.73
N ILE A 253 -17.46 -6.89 -5.62
CA ILE A 253 -16.05 -7.31 -5.58
C ILE A 253 -15.91 -8.58 -4.75
N LEU A 254 -15.41 -9.65 -5.36
CA LEU A 254 -15.02 -10.88 -4.66
C LEU A 254 -13.64 -10.69 -4.04
N LEU A 255 -13.51 -10.92 -2.73
CA LEU A 255 -12.23 -10.85 -2.02
C LEU A 255 -11.45 -12.17 -2.13
N ASP A 256 -10.20 -12.10 -2.58
CA ASP A 256 -9.27 -13.23 -2.61
C ASP A 256 -8.54 -13.41 -1.27
N LEU A 257 -9.16 -14.19 -0.38
CA LEU A 257 -8.53 -14.54 0.91
C LEU A 257 -7.24 -15.33 0.73
N VAL A 258 -7.16 -16.21 -0.28
CA VAL A 258 -6.00 -17.08 -0.50
C VAL A 258 -4.80 -16.25 -0.97
N GLY A 259 -5.01 -15.33 -1.92
CA GLY A 259 -4.00 -14.38 -2.38
C GLY A 259 -3.55 -13.41 -1.28
N MET A 260 -4.43 -13.03 -0.36
CA MET A 260 -4.05 -12.22 0.80
C MET A 260 -3.12 -12.95 1.76
N ILE A 261 -3.30 -14.27 1.93
CA ILE A 261 -2.46 -15.13 2.77
C ILE A 261 -1.14 -15.44 2.06
N ALA A 262 -1.19 -15.63 0.74
CA ALA A 262 -0.02 -15.95 -0.07
C ALA A 262 1.08 -14.89 0.08
N GLY A 263 2.30 -15.36 0.32
CA GLY A 263 3.47 -14.50 0.48
C GLY A 263 3.52 -13.72 1.81
N THR A 264 2.61 -13.94 2.74
CA THR A 264 2.77 -13.46 4.12
C THR A 264 3.57 -14.47 4.93
N LYS A 265 4.56 -13.99 5.70
CA LYS A 265 5.29 -14.82 6.67
C LYS A 265 4.66 -14.74 8.06
N TYR A 266 3.90 -13.67 8.30
CA TYR A 266 3.35 -13.35 9.62
C TYR A 266 1.86 -13.03 9.50
N ARG A 267 1.07 -13.53 10.47
CA ARG A 267 -0.38 -13.27 10.58
C ARG A 267 -0.72 -11.78 10.56
N GLY A 268 0.10 -10.93 11.17
CA GLY A 268 -0.11 -9.48 11.20
C GLY A 268 -0.13 -8.83 9.82
N GLU A 269 0.61 -9.37 8.85
CA GLU A 269 0.64 -8.85 7.47
C GLU A 269 -0.68 -9.12 6.75
N PHE A 270 -1.30 -10.29 6.97
CA PHE A 270 -2.63 -10.58 6.48
C PHE A 270 -3.67 -9.65 7.09
N GLU A 271 -3.63 -9.45 8.42
CA GLU A 271 -4.54 -8.56 9.14
C GLU A 271 -4.44 -7.12 8.63
N GLU A 272 -3.22 -6.62 8.36
CA GLU A 272 -2.99 -5.28 7.80
C GLU A 272 -3.54 -5.15 6.36
N ARG A 273 -3.33 -6.17 5.51
CA ARG A 273 -3.89 -6.22 4.16
C ARG A 273 -5.42 -6.19 4.19
N LEU A 274 -6.02 -7.04 5.03
CA LEU A 274 -7.47 -7.11 5.19
C LEU A 274 -8.04 -5.80 5.71
N LYS A 275 -7.39 -5.19 6.69
CA LYS A 275 -7.78 -3.87 7.21
C LYS A 275 -7.75 -2.81 6.11
N THR A 276 -6.71 -2.78 5.29
CA THR A 276 -6.58 -1.82 4.19
C THR A 276 -7.74 -1.95 3.20
N VAL A 277 -8.10 -3.18 2.81
CA VAL A 277 -9.25 -3.42 1.92
C VAL A 277 -10.56 -3.01 2.58
N LEU A 278 -10.77 -3.35 3.86
CA LEU A 278 -12.01 -3.00 4.57
C LEU A 278 -12.17 -1.49 4.78
N ASP A 279 -11.08 -0.76 5.06
CA ASP A 279 -11.11 0.69 5.19
C ASP A 279 -11.43 1.34 3.83
N GLU A 280 -10.88 0.82 2.73
CA GLU A 280 -11.20 1.30 1.38
C GLU A 280 -12.67 1.09 0.99
N VAL A 281 -13.22 -0.12 1.26
CA VAL A 281 -14.63 -0.43 1.03
C VAL A 281 -15.55 0.40 1.93
N ALA A 282 -15.11 0.74 3.14
CA ALA A 282 -15.87 1.59 4.04
C ALA A 282 -15.93 3.06 3.58
N ASP A 283 -14.95 3.51 2.81
CA ASP A 283 -14.90 4.85 2.22
C ASP A 283 -15.65 4.92 0.87
N ASP A 284 -15.72 3.81 0.13
CA ASP A 284 -16.49 3.71 -1.13
C ASP A 284 -17.87 3.08 -0.96
N THR A 285 -18.89 3.93 -0.82
CA THR A 285 -20.30 3.49 -0.70
C THR A 285 -20.87 2.77 -1.93
N ASN A 286 -20.16 2.77 -3.06
CA ASN A 286 -20.57 2.08 -4.29
C ASN A 286 -20.11 0.63 -4.35
N VAL A 287 -19.31 0.16 -3.39
CA VAL A 287 -18.82 -1.21 -3.36
C VAL A 287 -19.71 -2.12 -2.49
N ILE A 288 -19.98 -3.31 -3.01
CA ILE A 288 -20.48 -4.46 -2.26
C ILE A 288 -19.37 -5.49 -2.22
N LEU A 289 -18.85 -5.77 -1.03
CA LEU A 289 -17.78 -6.74 -0.85
C LEU A 289 -18.37 -8.14 -0.67
N PHE A 290 -17.90 -9.11 -1.44
CA PHE A 290 -18.25 -10.51 -1.31
C PHE A 290 -17.06 -11.28 -0.74
N ILE A 291 -17.28 -12.00 0.36
CA ILE A 291 -16.30 -12.90 0.96
C ILE A 291 -16.89 -14.31 0.90
N ASP A 292 -16.31 -15.15 0.04
CA ASP A 292 -16.55 -16.58 0.11
C ASP A 292 -15.83 -17.17 1.32
N GLU A 293 -16.40 -18.22 1.89
CA GLU A 293 -15.92 -18.83 3.13
C GLU A 293 -15.68 -17.81 4.26
N VAL A 294 -16.65 -16.91 4.48
CA VAL A 294 -16.53 -15.80 5.44
C VAL A 294 -16.21 -16.24 6.87
N HIS A 295 -16.50 -17.50 7.22
CA HIS A 295 -16.11 -18.09 8.51
C HIS A 295 -14.59 -18.15 8.72
N LEU A 296 -13.77 -18.20 7.66
CA LEU A 296 -12.31 -18.21 7.77
C LEU A 296 -11.75 -16.93 8.40
N VAL A 297 -12.42 -15.79 8.16
CA VAL A 297 -12.04 -14.48 8.73
C VAL A 297 -12.82 -14.14 10.00
N MET A 298 -13.91 -14.86 10.29
CA MET A 298 -14.77 -14.64 11.45
C MET A 298 -14.56 -15.67 12.58
N GLY A 299 -13.78 -16.72 12.32
CA GLY A 299 -13.67 -17.90 13.17
C GLY A 299 -13.03 -17.66 14.53
N ALA A 300 -13.79 -17.99 15.58
CA ALA A 300 -13.38 -18.00 16.97
C ALA A 300 -12.40 -19.15 17.28
N GLY A 301 -11.09 -18.89 17.20
CA GLY A 301 -10.04 -19.43 18.06
C GLY A 301 -9.96 -20.95 18.34
N SER A 302 -10.54 -21.84 17.53
CA SER A 302 -10.71 -23.26 17.91
C SER A 302 -9.78 -24.24 17.19
N ALA A 303 -8.84 -23.75 16.38
CA ALA A 303 -7.76 -24.58 15.84
C ALA A 303 -6.45 -23.78 15.88
N GLU A 304 -5.36 -24.43 16.31
CA GLU A 304 -3.98 -23.93 16.15
C GLU A 304 -3.75 -23.60 14.66
N GLY A 305 -3.90 -22.32 14.29
CA GLY A 305 -3.83 -21.87 12.89
C GLY A 305 -5.04 -21.06 12.39
N SER A 306 -6.10 -20.90 13.18
CA SER A 306 -7.27 -20.09 12.77
C SER A 306 -6.94 -18.59 12.71
N MET A 307 -7.24 -17.99 11.55
CA MET A 307 -6.99 -16.60 11.20
C MET A 307 -8.12 -15.70 11.72
N ASP A 308 -8.14 -15.46 13.03
CA ASP A 308 -9.18 -14.63 13.64
C ASP A 308 -9.00 -13.14 13.30
N ALA A 309 -9.70 -12.69 12.26
CA ALA A 309 -9.81 -11.28 11.87
C ALA A 309 -11.15 -10.67 12.28
N ALA A 310 -11.91 -11.32 13.17
CA ALA A 310 -13.22 -10.84 13.60
C ALA A 310 -13.13 -9.45 14.25
N ASN A 311 -12.01 -9.15 14.92
CA ASN A 311 -11.74 -7.85 15.53
C ASN A 311 -11.60 -6.70 14.51
N ILE A 312 -11.30 -6.99 13.25
CA ILE A 312 -11.18 -5.99 12.18
C ILE A 312 -12.53 -5.82 11.47
N ILE A 313 -13.23 -6.93 11.22
CA ILE A 313 -14.52 -6.95 10.51
C ILE A 313 -15.65 -6.36 11.36
N LYS A 314 -15.70 -6.68 12.67
CA LYS A 314 -16.77 -6.23 13.58
C LYS A 314 -16.91 -4.70 13.60
N PRO A 315 -15.84 -3.89 13.78
CA PRO A 315 -15.93 -2.44 13.69
C PRO A 315 -16.41 -1.94 12.32
N ALA A 316 -15.95 -2.56 11.23
CA ALA A 316 -16.32 -2.17 9.87
C ALA A 316 -17.83 -2.37 9.62
N LEU A 317 -18.38 -3.52 10.03
CA LEU A 317 -19.82 -3.82 9.97
C LEU A 317 -20.64 -3.01 10.99
N ALA A 318 -20.09 -2.74 12.17
CA ALA A 318 -20.79 -2.02 13.23
C ALA A 318 -21.10 -0.56 12.84
N ARG A 319 -20.18 0.07 12.10
CA ARG A 319 -20.30 1.44 11.61
C ARG A 319 -21.35 1.59 10.49
N GLY A 320 -21.84 0.49 9.90
CA GLY A 320 -22.87 0.50 8.86
C GLY A 320 -22.42 1.18 7.55
N ARG A 321 -21.11 1.34 7.35
CA ARG A 321 -20.53 2.07 6.21
C ARG A 321 -20.22 1.20 5.00
N MET A 322 -20.28 -0.13 5.14
CA MET A 322 -20.03 -1.08 4.07
C MET A 322 -21.19 -2.07 3.94
N ARG A 323 -21.38 -2.61 2.73
CA ARG A 323 -22.26 -3.75 2.46
C ARG A 323 -21.40 -4.98 2.19
N LEU A 324 -21.68 -6.07 2.91
CA LEU A 324 -20.99 -7.34 2.77
C LEU A 324 -21.96 -8.45 2.37
N ILE A 325 -21.57 -9.27 1.40
CA ILE A 325 -22.17 -10.58 1.13
C ILE A 325 -21.21 -11.62 1.70
N GLY A 326 -21.70 -12.50 2.57
CA GLY A 326 -20.92 -13.65 3.05
C GLY A 326 -21.45 -14.95 2.45
N ALA A 327 -20.57 -15.93 2.23
CA ALA A 327 -20.97 -17.31 1.98
C ALA A 327 -20.29 -18.26 2.98
N THR A 328 -21.04 -19.26 3.45
CA THR A 328 -20.52 -20.25 4.40
C THR A 328 -21.34 -21.54 4.36
N THR A 329 -20.88 -22.58 5.07
CA THR A 329 -21.65 -23.79 5.33
C THR A 329 -22.57 -23.62 6.53
N ILE A 330 -23.58 -24.49 6.65
CA ILE A 330 -24.51 -24.49 7.79
C ILE A 330 -23.75 -24.69 9.10
N GLU A 331 -22.83 -25.66 9.14
CA GLU A 331 -22.04 -25.96 10.34
C GLU A 331 -21.19 -24.76 10.78
N GLU A 332 -20.48 -24.11 9.85
CA GLU A 332 -19.59 -23.00 10.19
C GLU A 332 -20.38 -21.75 10.57
N TYR A 333 -21.55 -21.53 9.97
CA TYR A 333 -22.47 -20.47 10.39
C TYR A 333 -22.87 -20.62 11.87
N GLN A 334 -23.31 -21.82 12.26
CA GLN A 334 -23.74 -22.12 13.63
C GLN A 334 -22.58 -22.04 14.64
N LYS A 335 -21.37 -22.40 14.24
CA LYS A 335 -20.17 -22.36 15.10
C LYS A 335 -19.66 -20.94 15.32
N SER A 336 -19.56 -20.13 14.26
CA SER A 336 -18.76 -18.90 14.27
C SER A 336 -19.57 -17.59 14.20
N ILE A 337 -20.75 -17.61 13.57
CA ILE A 337 -21.52 -16.38 13.28
C ILE A 337 -22.78 -16.29 14.12
N GLU A 338 -23.57 -17.37 14.22
CA GLU A 338 -24.84 -17.39 14.96
C GLU A 338 -24.63 -17.18 16.47
N LYS A 339 -23.53 -17.72 17.02
CA LYS A 339 -23.18 -17.56 18.44
C LYS A 339 -22.66 -16.16 18.77
N ASP A 340 -22.21 -15.40 17.77
CA ASP A 340 -21.69 -14.05 17.96
C ASP A 340 -22.80 -13.01 17.78
N GLY A 341 -23.33 -12.52 18.90
CA GLY A 341 -24.42 -11.55 18.89
C GLY A 341 -24.09 -10.21 18.21
N ALA A 342 -22.82 -9.85 17.98
CA ALA A 342 -22.47 -8.66 17.22
C ALA A 342 -22.60 -8.90 15.71
N LEU A 343 -22.19 -10.08 15.25
CA LEU A 343 -22.27 -10.48 13.84
C LEU A 343 -23.69 -10.85 13.43
N ASP A 344 -24.41 -11.66 14.22
CA ASP A 344 -25.80 -12.06 13.95
C ASP A 344 -26.75 -10.85 13.79
N ARG A 345 -26.47 -9.75 14.49
CA ARG A 345 -27.21 -8.49 14.37
C ARG A 345 -26.93 -7.71 13.08
N ARG A 346 -25.95 -8.13 12.28
CA ARG A 346 -25.55 -7.47 11.03
C ARG A 346 -25.89 -8.30 9.81
N PHE A 347 -25.95 -9.62 9.94
CA PHE A 347 -26.29 -10.54 8.87
C PHE A 347 -27.77 -10.88 8.81
N GLN A 348 -28.21 -11.27 7.61
CA GLN A 348 -29.49 -11.91 7.35
C GLN A 348 -29.27 -13.13 6.47
N SER A 349 -29.72 -14.30 6.94
CA SER A 349 -29.56 -15.56 6.23
C SER A 349 -30.38 -15.64 4.94
N VAL A 350 -29.79 -16.30 3.95
CA VAL A 350 -30.40 -16.79 2.72
C VAL A 350 -30.00 -18.26 2.58
N GLU A 351 -30.95 -19.16 2.78
CA GLU A 351 -30.72 -20.60 2.62
C GLU A 351 -30.65 -20.95 1.14
N VAL A 352 -29.65 -21.77 0.78
CA VAL A 352 -29.43 -22.25 -0.58
C VAL A 352 -29.59 -23.77 -0.57
N SER A 353 -30.69 -24.24 -1.14
CA SER A 353 -30.96 -25.66 -1.34
C SER A 353 -30.22 -26.19 -2.57
N GLN A 354 -30.04 -27.51 -2.69
CA GLN A 354 -29.50 -28.13 -3.90
C GLN A 354 -30.33 -27.77 -5.13
#